data_AF-A0A117QFD2-F1
#
_entry.id   AF-A0A117QFD2-F1
#
_cell.length_a   1.000
_cell.length_b   1.000
_cell.length_c   1.000
_cell.angle_alpha   90.00
_cell.angle_beta   90.00
_cell.angle_gamma   90.00
#
_symmetry.space_group_name_H-M   'P 1'
#
loop_
_entity.id
_entity.type
_entity.pdbx_description
1 polymer ?
#
loop_
_entity_poly.entity_id
_entity_poly.type
_entity_poly.pdbx_seq_one_letter_code
_entity_poly.pdbx_strand_id
1 'polypeptide(L)' 'MPYRGGELDGLPPAVEAVRRGELLFLLNHGWEPVTVQVPGTHRDLPGGTDVTDAVTLGRYGVAVLRS' A
#
# COMPACT_ATOMS: atom_id res chain seq x y z
N MET A 1 -14.97 5.84 16.66
CA MET A 1 -13.80 6.61 16.18
C MET A 1 -13.63 6.32 14.70
N PRO A 2 -13.91 7.26 13.77
CA PRO A 2 -13.71 6.98 12.35
C PRO A 2 -12.21 6.83 12.07
N TYR A 3 -11.88 5.79 11.31
CA TYR A 3 -10.53 5.44 10.91
C TYR A 3 -10.03 6.50 9.92
N ARG A 4 -8.96 7.23 10.25
CA ARG A 4 -8.33 8.18 9.32
C ARG A 4 -7.34 7.37 8.46
N GLY A 5 -7.83 6.79 7.37
CA GLY A 5 -7.02 6.07 6.37
C GLY A 5 -6.14 7.02 5.57
N GLY A 6 -5.15 7.61 6.24
CA GLY A 6 -4.28 8.63 5.66
C GLY A 6 -2.93 8.59 6.35
N GLU A 7 -2.21 7.49 6.18
CA GLU A 7 -0.86 7.38 6.75
C GLU A 7 0.25 7.71 5.73
N LEU A 8 -0.03 7.50 4.45
CA LEU A 8 0.87 7.95 3.39
C LEU A 8 0.36 9.27 2.84
N ASP A 9 1.22 10.28 2.84
CA ASP A 9 0.97 11.54 2.17
C ASP A 9 1.01 11.34 0.66
N GLY A 10 0.13 12.05 -0.06
CA GLY A 10 0.15 12.07 -1.53
C GLY A 10 -0.28 10.76 -2.19
N LEU A 11 -1.14 9.97 -1.54
CA LEU A 11 -1.70 8.76 -2.14
C LEU A 11 -2.42 9.07 -3.46
N PRO A 12 -2.24 8.23 -4.48
CA PRO A 12 -3.06 8.29 -5.68
C PRO A 12 -4.56 8.19 -5.33
N PRO A 13 -5.47 8.92 -6.02
CA PRO A 13 -6.89 8.98 -5.65
C PRO A 13 -7.61 7.63 -5.59
N ALA A 14 -7.15 6.65 -6.36
CA ALA A 14 -7.72 5.31 -6.38
C ALA A 14 -7.17 4.38 -5.29
N VAL A 15 -6.23 4.84 -4.47
CA VAL A 15 -5.54 4.01 -3.46
C VAL A 15 -6.00 4.35 -2.06
N GLU A 16 -6.37 3.33 -1.32
CA GLU A 16 -6.60 3.40 0.12
C GLU A 16 -5.42 2.79 0.88
N ALA A 17 -4.97 3.48 1.93
CA ALA A 17 -3.95 2.99 2.84
C ALA A 17 -4.50 2.84 4.26
N VAL A 18 -4.31 1.66 4.84
CA VAL A 18 -4.81 1.31 6.18
C VAL A 18 -3.70 0.66 6.98
N ARG A 19 -3.38 1.18 8.17
CA ARG A 19 -2.41 0.54 9.07
C ARG A 19 -3.07 -0.19 10.22
N ARG A 20 -2.79 -1.49 10.32
CA ARG A 20 -3.21 -2.32 11.45
C ARG A 20 -1.98 -2.93 12.12
N GLY A 21 -1.53 -2.30 13.22
CA GLY A 21 -0.31 -2.69 13.90
C GLY A 21 0.92 -2.45 13.02
N GLU A 22 1.76 -3.47 12.86
CA GLU A 22 2.96 -3.41 11.99
C GLU A 22 2.63 -3.56 10.50
N LEU A 23 1.37 -3.84 10.15
CA LEU A 23 0.96 -4.10 8.77
C LEU A 23 0.35 -2.85 8.13
N LEU A 24 0.84 -2.52 6.94
CA LEU A 24 0.27 -1.53 6.05
C LEU A 24 -0.42 -2.22 4.87
N PHE A 25 -1.72 -1.98 4.74
CA PHE A 25 -2.55 -2.47 3.64
C PHE A 25 -2.69 -1.37 2.60
N LEU A 26 -2.40 -1.69 1.35
CA LEU A 26 -2.60 -0.81 0.21
C LEU A 26 -3.57 -1.47 -0.76
N LEU A 27 -4.67 -0.78 -1.06
CA LEU A 27 -5.74 -1.28 -1.90
C LEU A 27 -5.93 -0.33 -3.08
N ASN A 28 -5.69 -0.81 -4.29
CA ASN A 28 -6.07 -0.08 -5.50
C ASN A 28 -7.54 -0.37 -5.82
N HIS A 29 -8.41 0.61 -5.68
CA HIS A 29 -9.81 0.55 -6.11
C HIS A 29 -9.98 0.83 -7.60
N GLY A 30 -8.90 1.23 -8.27
CA GLY A 30 -8.84 1.57 -9.67
C GLY A 30 -8.67 0.37 -10.60
N TRP A 31 -9.05 0.62 -11.85
CA TRP A 31 -8.90 -0.34 -12.95
C TRP A 31 -7.54 -0.25 -13.65
N GLU A 32 -6.82 0.87 -13.47
CA GLU A 32 -5.47 1.10 -13.98
C GLU A 32 -4.41 0.71 -12.92
N PRO A 33 -3.22 0.23 -13.35
CA PRO A 33 -2.09 0.05 -12.44
C PRO A 33 -1.65 1.37 -11.82
N VAL A 34 -1.20 1.32 -10.57
CA VAL A 34 -0.77 2.50 -9.83
C VAL A 34 0.46 2.20 -8.99
N THR A 35 1.40 3.15 -8.95
CA THR A 35 2.59 3.06 -8.09
C THR A 35 2.41 3.95 -6.86
N VAL A 36 2.64 3.38 -5.69
CA VAL A 36 2.52 4.04 -4.39
C VAL A 36 3.90 4.14 -3.76
N GLN A 37 4.27 5.34 -3.31
CA GLN A 37 5.53 5.52 -2.56
C GLN A 37 5.37 5.00 -1.14
N VAL A 38 6.31 4.17 -0.70
CA VAL A 38 6.39 3.52 0.61
C VAL A 38 7.83 3.59 1.12
N PRO A 39 8.26 4.74 1.68
CA PRO A 39 9.66 4.95 2.06
C PRO A 39 10.22 3.82 2.94
N GLY A 40 11.44 3.40 2.66
CA GLY A 40 12.12 2.31 3.37
C GLY A 40 11.88 0.93 2.74
N THR A 41 12.37 -0.11 3.42
CA THR A 41 12.25 -1.51 2.96
C THR A 41 11.17 -2.22 3.76
N HIS A 42 10.24 -2.87 3.05
CA HIS A 42 9.12 -3.60 3.63
C HIS A 42 9.02 -4.99 2.99
N ARG A 43 8.54 -5.97 3.75
CA ARG A 43 8.19 -7.29 3.23
C ARG A 43 6.76 -7.26 2.70
N ASP A 44 6.57 -7.53 1.41
CA ASP A 44 5.24 -7.82 0.86
C ASP A 44 4.85 -9.27 1.19
N LEU A 45 3.79 -9.43 1.99
CA LEU A 45 3.39 -10.74 2.50
C LEU A 45 2.71 -11.62 1.43
N PRO A 46 1.80 -11.10 0.58
CA PRO A 46 1.27 -11.85 -0.56
C PRO A 46 2.33 -12.29 -1.58
N GLY A 47 3.23 -11.37 -1.99
CA GLY A 47 4.26 -11.66 -2.98
C GLY A 47 5.47 -12.40 -2.42
N GLY A 48 5.70 -12.33 -1.11
CA GLY A 48 6.87 -12.91 -0.44
C GLY A 48 8.19 -12.22 -0.82
N THR A 49 8.13 -10.99 -1.35
CA THR A 49 9.30 -10.23 -1.81
C THR A 49 9.49 -8.97 -0.98
N ASP A 50 10.74 -8.50 -0.90
CA ASP A 50 11.01 -7.21 -0.29
C ASP A 50 10.74 -6.10 -1.31
N VAL A 51 10.15 -5.02 -0.83
CA VAL A 51 9.81 -3.83 -1.59
C VAL A 51 10.54 -2.65 -0.95
N THR A 52 11.22 -1.86 -1.76
CA THR A 52 11.94 -0.68 -1.29
C THR A 52 11.39 0.55 -1.98
N ASP A 53 10.98 1.54 -1.17
CA ASP A 53 10.52 2.88 -1.54
C ASP A 53 9.25 2.97 -2.39
N ALA A 54 8.87 1.96 -3.16
CA ALA A 54 7.66 1.98 -3.98
C ALA A 54 7.08 0.59 -4.26
N VAL A 55 5.75 0.49 -4.26
CA VAL A 55 5.01 -0.71 -4.69
C VAL A 55 4.10 -0.39 -5.86
N THR A 56 4.03 -1.27 -6.86
CA THR A 56 3.07 -1.16 -7.96
C THR A 56 1.92 -2.12 -7.74
N LEU A 57 0.71 -1.57 -7.65
CA LEU A 57 -0.53 -2.33 -7.58
C LEU A 57 -1.13 -2.43 -8.98
N GLY A 58 -1.41 -3.66 -9.41
CA GLY A 58 -2.17 -3.89 -10.64
C GLY A 58 -3.64 -3.46 -10.49
N ARG A 59 -4.44 -3.76 -11.51
CA ARG A 59 -5.89 -3.58 -11.47
C ARG A 59 -6.49 -4.29 -10.25
N TYR A 60 -7.18 -3.55 -9.39
CA TYR A 60 -7.73 -4.07 -8.13
C TYR A 60 -6.69 -4.74 -7.23
N GLY A 61 -5.42 -4.36 -7.39
CA GLY A 61 -4.29 -4.97 -6.71
C GLY A 61 -4.24 -4.59 -5.24
N VAL A 62 -3.69 -5.51 -4.45
CA VAL A 62 -3.49 -5.34 -3.01
C VAL A 62 -2.05 -5.69 -2.66
N ALA A 63 -1.44 -4.88 -1.81
CA ALA A 63 -0.18 -5.21 -1.14
C ALA A 63 -0.36 -5.15 0.37
N VAL A 64 0.35 -6.02 1.09
CA VAL A 64 0.39 -6.00 2.55
C VAL A 64 1.83 -5.97 2.99
N LEU A 65 2.24 -4.80 3.46
CA LEU A 65 3.63 -4.49 3.78
C LEU A 65 3.86 -4.61 5.29
N ARG A 66 4.95 -5.28 5.66
CA ARG A 66 5.47 -5.30 7.03
C ARG A 66 6.87 -4.68 7.05
N SER A 67 7.09 -3.70 7.92
CA SER A 67 8.41 -3.09 8.16
C SER A 67 9.37 -4.03 8.90
#